data_AF-A0A0S8GH86-F1
#
_entry.id   AF-A0A0S8GH86-F1
#
_cell.length_a   1.000
_cell.length_b   1.000
_cell.length_c   1.000
_cell.angle_alpha   90.00
_cell.angle_beta   90.00
_cell.angle_gamma   90.00
#
_symmetry.space_group_name_H-M   'P 1'
#
loop_
_entity.id
_entity.type
_entity.pdbx_description
1 polymer ?
#
loop_
_entity_poly.entity_id
_entity_poly.type
_entity_poly.pdbx_seq_one_letter_code
_entity_poly.pdbx_strand_id
1 'polypeptide(L)' 'DWMDRNFFRRLEVAFPIEEKSLRVRVVREALQAYLADNTQAWELQNDGSYRRCTPDGTEPRSAQGELLKELAGAP' A
#
# COMPACT_ATOMS: atom_id res chain seq x y z
N ASP A 1 10.77 -4.53 5.82
CA ASP A 1 10.01 -5.28 6.85
C ASP A 1 10.67 -5.21 8.22
N TRP A 2 9.86 -5.27 9.27
CA TRP A 2 10.35 -5.31 10.65
C TRP A 2 10.48 -6.74 11.15
N MET A 3 11.65 -7.32 10.92
CA MET A 3 11.98 -8.67 11.40
C MET A 3 13.41 -8.68 11.91
N ASP A 4 13.69 -9.47 12.94
CA ASP A 4 15.02 -9.56 13.56
C ASP A 4 16.15 -9.78 12.55
N ARG A 5 15.89 -10.57 11.50
CA ARG A 5 16.87 -10.82 10.44
C ARG A 5 17.26 -9.55 9.68
N ASN A 6 16.35 -8.59 9.53
CA ASN A 6 16.60 -7.34 8.82
C ASN A 6 17.35 -6.36 9.74
N PHE A 7 17.06 -6.36 11.05
CA PHE A 7 17.71 -5.44 12.00
C PHE A 7 19.08 -5.91 12.48
N PHE A 8 19.29 -7.22 12.65
CA PHE A 8 20.47 -7.75 13.34
C PHE A 8 21.35 -8.67 12.51
N ARG A 9 20.89 -9.11 11.33
CA ARG A 9 21.60 -10.09 10.49
C ARG A 9 21.85 -9.63 9.06
N ARG A 10 21.28 -8.49 8.65
CA ARG A 10 21.41 -7.92 7.30
C ARG A 10 21.85 -6.46 7.41
N LEU A 11 22.57 -6.01 6.39
CA LEU A 11 22.81 -4.59 6.18
C LEU A 11 21.64 -4.05 5.35
N GLU A 12 20.84 -3.19 5.97
CA GLU A 12 19.68 -2.55 5.35
C GLU A 12 19.97 -1.06 5.16
N VAL A 13 19.35 -0.44 4.15
CA VAL A 13 19.45 1.00 3.90
C VAL A 13 18.07 1.63 3.89
N ALA A 14 17.96 2.78 4.55
CA ALA A 14 16.81 3.67 4.45
C ALA A 14 17.34 5.09 4.27
N PHE A 15 16.66 5.89 3.47
CA PHE A 15 17.01 7.27 3.23
C PHE A 15 15.76 8.16 3.32
N PRO A 16 15.91 9.40 3.78
CA PRO A 16 14.79 10.33 3.85
C PRO A 16 14.36 10.75 2.44
N ILE A 17 13.05 10.97 2.27
CA ILE A 17 12.51 11.68 1.11
C ILE A 17 12.38 13.15 1.51
N GLU A 18 13.37 13.97 1.13
CA GLU A 18 13.44 15.38 1.54
C GLU A 18 12.45 16.26 0.80
N GLU A 19 12.24 16.00 -0.48
CA GLU A 19 11.35 16.81 -1.31
C GLU A 19 9.88 16.51 -0.95
N LYS A 20 9.14 17.59 -0.64
CA LYS A 20 7.78 17.50 -0.09
C LYS A 20 6.80 16.88 -1.08
N SER A 21 6.89 17.22 -2.36
CA SER A 21 6.00 16.67 -3.39
C SER A 21 6.20 15.17 -3.59
N LEU A 22 7.44 14.67 -3.55
CA LEU A 22 7.79 13.26 -3.61
C LEU A 22 7.27 12.51 -2.39
N ARG A 23 7.41 13.10 -1.18
CA ARG A 23 6.84 12.49 0.03
C ARG A 23 5.32 12.36 -0.07
N VAL A 24 4.62 13.41 -0.51
CA VAL A 24 3.16 13.37 -0.70
C VAL A 24 2.79 12.31 -1.73
N ARG A 25 3.53 12.24 -2.85
CA ARG A 25 3.33 11.25 -3.90
C ARG A 25 3.48 9.82 -3.37
N VAL A 26 4.56 9.52 -2.66
CA VAL A 26 4.81 8.19 -2.09
C VAL A 26 3.74 7.81 -1.07
N VAL A 27 3.32 8.73 -0.19
CA VAL A 27 2.23 8.44 0.77
C VAL A 27 0.92 8.14 0.04
N ARG A 28 0.58 8.93 -0.98
CA ARG A 28 -0.63 8.72 -1.77
C ARG A 28 -0.62 7.37 -2.49
N GLU A 29 0.44 7.11 -3.24
CA GLU A 29 0.53 5.97 -4.17
C GLU A 29 0.82 4.64 -3.43
N ALA A 30 1.71 4.65 -2.43
CA ALA A 30 2.18 3.42 -1.79
C ALA A 30 1.43 3.09 -0.48
N LEU A 31 0.77 4.05 0.16
CA LEU A 31 0.06 3.82 1.42
C LEU A 31 -1.45 4.05 1.28
N GLN A 32 -1.87 5.26 0.91
CA GLN A 32 -3.30 5.62 0.91
C GLN A 32 -4.10 4.79 -0.10
N ALA A 33 -3.58 4.59 -1.32
CA ALA A 33 -4.23 3.76 -2.33
C ALA A 33 -4.52 2.34 -1.80
N TYR A 34 -3.53 1.71 -1.15
CA TYR A 34 -3.65 0.34 -0.62
C TYR A 34 -4.51 0.25 0.64
N LEU A 35 -4.51 1.28 1.50
CA LEU A 35 -5.40 1.33 2.65
C LEU A 35 -6.87 1.55 2.26
N ALA A 36 -7.11 2.17 1.10
CA ALA A 36 -8.46 2.38 0.57
C ALA A 36 -8.95 1.25 -0.35
N ASP A 37 -8.11 0.26 -0.66
CA ASP A 37 -8.48 -0.88 -1.48
C ASP A 37 -9.52 -1.74 -0.75
N ASN A 38 -10.68 -1.94 -1.39
CA ASN A 38 -11.77 -2.73 -0.86
C ASN A 38 -12.16 -3.89 -1.79
N THR A 39 -11.28 -4.27 -2.73
CA THR A 39 -11.53 -5.34 -3.70
C THR A 39 -10.49 -6.46 -3.63
N GLN A 40 -9.24 -6.14 -3.29
CA GLN A 40 -8.11 -7.06 -3.23
C GLN A 40 -7.46 -7.11 -1.84
N ALA A 41 -7.71 -6.12 -0.97
CA ALA A 41 -7.18 -6.11 0.39
C ALA A 41 -7.75 -7.26 1.25
N TRP A 42 -6.93 -7.72 2.20
CA TRP A 42 -7.32 -8.69 3.23
C TRP A 42 -6.96 -8.13 4.60
N GLU A 43 -7.95 -8.08 5.49
CA GLU A 43 -7.77 -7.66 6.87
C GLU A 43 -7.41 -8.85 7.75
N LEU A 44 -6.24 -8.76 8.38
CA LEU A 44 -5.84 -9.67 9.46
C LEU A 44 -6.72 -9.41 10.68
N GLN A 45 -7.42 -10.43 11.14
CA GLN A 45 -8.23 -10.41 12.34
C GLN A 45 -7.37 -10.75 13.57
N ASN A 46 -7.91 -10.49 14.77
CA ASN A 46 -7.22 -10.74 16.04
C ASN A 46 -6.93 -12.23 16.30
N ASP A 47 -7.68 -13.13 15.67
CA ASP A 47 -7.53 -14.59 15.75
C ASP A 47 -6.55 -15.17 14.72
N GLY A 48 -5.93 -14.31 13.90
CA GLY A 48 -5.00 -14.70 12.85
C GLY A 48 -5.68 -15.10 11.53
N SER A 49 -7.02 -15.12 11.47
CA SER A 49 -7.74 -15.32 10.22
C SER A 49 -7.65 -14.07 9.34
N TYR A 50 -7.80 -14.27 8.03
CA TYR A 50 -7.85 -13.17 7.07
C TYR A 50 -9.24 -13.07 6.48
N ARG A 51 -9.79 -11.87 6.48
CA ARG A 51 -11.06 -11.55 5.81
C ARG A 51 -10.78 -10.65 4.63
N ARG A 52 -11.22 -11.06 3.45
CA ARG A 52 -11.12 -10.22 2.25
C ARG A 52 -12.03 -8.99 2.41
N CYS A 53 -11.51 -7.81 2.15
CA CYS A 53 -12.30 -6.60 2.03
C CYS A 53 -13.19 -6.72 0.78
N THR A 54 -14.46 -6.37 0.93
CA THR A 54 -15.42 -6.31 -0.18
C THR A 54 -16.13 -4.97 -0.13
N PRO A 55 -16.48 -4.37 -1.27
CA PRO A 55 -17.22 -3.11 -1.27
C PRO A 55 -18.61 -3.32 -0.67
N ASP A 56 -18.91 -2.65 0.44
CA ASP A 56 -20.23 -2.65 1.08
C ASP A 56 -20.80 -1.23 1.07
N GLY A 57 -21.74 -0.96 0.16
CA GLY A 57 -22.32 0.37 -0.04
C GLY A 57 -21.35 1.45 -0.53
N THR A 58 -20.11 1.09 -0.86
CA THR A 58 -19.04 2.00 -1.32
C THR A 58 -18.57 1.63 -2.72
N GLU A 59 -17.95 2.59 -3.41
CA GLU A 59 -17.41 2.36 -4.75
C GLU A 59 -16.29 1.31 -4.70
N PRO A 60 -16.25 0.34 -5.64
CA PRO A 60 -15.16 -0.62 -5.74
C PRO A 60 -13.84 0.08 -6.08
N ARG A 61 -12.83 -0.14 -5.25
CA ARG A 61 -11.48 0.42 -5.38
C ARG A 61 -10.44 -0.68 -5.42
N SER A 62 -9.62 -0.63 -6.47
CA SER A 62 -8.48 -1.52 -6.65
C SER A 62 -7.24 -0.66 -6.78
N ALA A 63 -6.37 -0.70 -5.76
CA ALA A 63 -5.19 0.15 -5.72
C ALA A 63 -4.32 -0.02 -6.96
N GLN A 64 -4.01 -1.26 -7.33
CA GLN A 64 -3.20 -1.54 -8.52
C GLN A 64 -3.90 -1.13 -9.82
N GLY A 65 -5.22 -1.32 -9.92
CA GLY A 65 -5.99 -0.93 -11.09
C GLY A 65 -6.07 0.59 -11.28
N GLU A 66 -6.25 1.34 -10.19
CA GLU A 66 -6.25 2.81 -10.19
C GLU A 66 -4.87 3.37 -10.52
N LEU A 67 -3.82 2.87 -9.85
CA LEU A 67 -2.44 3.28 -10.08
C LEU A 67 -2.00 2.99 -11.52
N LEU A 68 -2.38 1.83 -12.07
CA LEU A 68 -2.07 1.51 -13.47
C LEU A 68 -2.71 2.51 -14.43
N LYS A 69 -3.99 2.85 -14.23
CA LYS A 69 -4.70 3.84 -15.06
C LYS A 69 -4.08 5.23 -14.96
N GLU A 70 -3.66 5.65 -13.77
CA GLU A 70 -3.06 6.97 -13.55
C GLU A 70 -1.62 7.06 -14.11
N LEU A 71 -0.82 6.01 -13.94
CA LEU A 71 0.63 6.07 -14.18
C LEU A 71 1.08 5.49 -15.53
N ALA A 72 0.27 4.66 -16.20
CA ALA A 72 0.66 4.04 -17.47
C ALA A 72 0.80 5.05 -18.62
N GLY A 73 0.39 6.31 -18.41
CA GLY A 73 0.17 7.27 -19.49
C GLY A 73 -1.07 6.86 -20.29
N ALA A 74 -1.89 7.82 -20.70
CA ALA A 74 -2.81 7.54 -21.80
C ALA A 74 -1.96 7.09 -23.02
N PRO A 75 -2.48 6.23 -23.92
CA PRO A 75 -1.88 6.13 -25.25
C PRO A 75 -1.74 7.51 -25.90
#